data_AF-Q64AZ6-F1
#
_entry.id   AF-Q64AZ6-F1
#
_cell.length_a   1.000
_cell.length_b   1.000
_cell.length_c   1.000
_cell.angle_alpha   90.00
_cell.angle_beta   90.00
_cell.angle_gamma   90.00
#
_symmetry.space_group_name_H-M   'P 1'
#
loop_
_entity.id
_entity.type
_entity.pdbx_description
1 polymer ?
#
loop_
_entity_poly.entity_id
_entity_poly.type
_entity_poly.pdbx_seq_one_letter_code
_entity_poly.pdbx_strand_id
1 'polypeptide(L)'
;MYILTSYLFIYMEETIVDTDGRIEIPESIRKKWEIKEGTVIRIEEKDSEILLKLKKRVSLKDLCGLSPKRTGKPKWATAEELKSIWG
;
A
#
# COMPACT_ATOMS: atom_id res chain seq x y z
N MET A 1 -21.43 16.02 22.51
CA MET A 1 -20.65 14.78 22.68
C MET A 1 -21.19 13.78 21.68
N TYR A 2 -20.57 13.68 20.50
CA TYR A 2 -21.03 12.79 19.43
C TYR A 2 -20.25 11.47 19.53
N ILE A 3 -20.92 10.43 19.99
CA ILE A 3 -20.39 9.07 19.95
C ILE A 3 -20.62 8.60 18.52
N LEU A 4 -19.59 8.67 17.68
CA LEU A 4 -19.60 8.05 16.36
C LEU A 4 -19.57 6.54 16.58
N THR A 5 -20.74 5.91 16.63
CA THR A 5 -20.89 4.47 16.45
C THR A 5 -20.37 4.16 15.06
N SER A 6 -19.10 3.76 14.96
CA SER A 6 -18.55 3.13 13.77
C SER A 6 -19.31 1.83 13.57
N TYR A 7 -20.37 1.89 12.77
CA TYR A 7 -21.09 0.73 12.29
C TYR A 7 -20.09 -0.14 11.53
N LEU A 8 -19.66 -1.23 12.18
CA LEU A 8 -18.85 -2.26 11.54
C LEU A 8 -19.76 -2.99 10.56
N PHE A 9 -19.81 -2.50 9.32
CA PHE A 9 -20.55 -3.17 8.27
C PHE A 9 -19.77 -4.43 7.85
N ILE A 10 -20.18 -5.58 8.39
CA ILE A 10 -19.64 -6.88 8.03
C ILE A 10 -20.33 -7.30 6.72
N TYR A 11 -19.57 -7.28 5.63
CA TYR A 11 -20.02 -7.84 4.35
C TYR A 11 -19.67 -9.32 4.33
N MET A 12 -20.68 -10.18 4.25
CA MET A 12 -20.53 -11.63 4.22
C MET A 12 -21.17 -12.15 2.94
N GLU A 13 -20.37 -12.83 2.12
CA GLU A 13 -20.81 -13.47 0.88
C GLU A 13 -20.11 -14.83 0.80
N GLU A 14 -20.86 -15.86 0.45
CA GLU A 14 -20.33 -17.23 0.30
C GLU A 14 -19.88 -17.43 -1.15
N THR A 15 -18.72 -18.04 -1.33
CA THR A 15 -18.22 -18.40 -2.67
C THR A 15 -17.73 -19.83 -2.64
N ILE A 16 -17.98 -20.54 -3.74
CA ILE A 16 -17.56 -21.92 -3.91
C ILE A 16 -16.11 -21.93 -4.39
N VAL A 17 -15.31 -22.82 -3.80
CA VAL A 17 -13.93 -23.06 -4.22
C VAL A 17 -13.94 -23.91 -5.49
N ASP A 18 -13.22 -23.47 -6.51
CA ASP A 18 -13.10 -24.19 -7.78
C ASP A 18 -12.24 -25.47 -7.62
N THR A 19 -12.22 -26.35 -8.62
CA THR A 19 -11.46 -27.62 -8.58
C THR A 19 -9.96 -27.44 -8.40
N ASP A 20 -9.43 -26.29 -8.82
CA ASP A 20 -8.03 -25.89 -8.67
C ASP A 20 -7.73 -25.22 -7.30
N GLY A 21 -8.70 -25.14 -6.39
CA GLY A 21 -8.54 -24.42 -5.12
C GLY A 21 -8.59 -22.90 -5.27
N ARG A 22 -9.09 -22.38 -6.41
CA ARG A 22 -9.23 -20.94 -6.67
C ARG A 22 -10.53 -20.43 -6.06
N ILE A 23 -10.48 -19.22 -5.49
CA ILE A 23 -11.66 -18.52 -4.99
C ILE A 23 -11.86 -17.29 -5.86
N GLU A 24 -13.04 -17.17 -6.46
CA GLU A 24 -13.41 -15.95 -7.15
C GLU A 24 -13.72 -14.86 -6.13
N ILE A 25 -13.02 -13.72 -6.22
CA ILE A 25 -13.32 -12.59 -5.35
C ILE A 25 -14.57 -11.89 -5.91
N PRO A 26 -15.66 -11.72 -5.15
CA PRO A 26 -16.85 -11.00 -5.60
C PRO A 26 -16.53 -9.61 -6.12
N GLU A 27 -17.28 -9.15 -7.13
CA GLU A 27 -17.07 -7.84 -7.76
C GLU A 27 -17.18 -6.69 -6.73
N SER A 28 -18.09 -6.81 -5.76
CA SER A 28 -18.27 -5.86 -4.65
C SER A 28 -16.98 -5.67 -3.85
N ILE A 29 -16.29 -6.77 -3.53
CA ILE A 29 -15.02 -6.75 -2.79
C ILE A 29 -13.90 -6.23 -3.70
N ARG A 30 -13.84 -6.67 -4.96
CA ARG A 30 -12.85 -6.16 -5.94
C ARG A 30 -12.93 -4.64 -6.08
N LYS A 31 -14.12 -4.08 -6.22
CA LYS A 31 -14.35 -2.63 -6.34
C LYS A 31 -14.00 -1.88 -5.05
N LYS A 32 -14.46 -2.36 -3.90
CA LYS A 32 -14.22 -1.71 -2.59
C LYS A 32 -12.75 -1.66 -2.22
N TRP A 33 -12.00 -2.70 -2.55
CA TRP A 33 -10.60 -2.86 -2.21
C TRP A 33 -9.66 -2.55 -3.38
N GLU A 34 -10.20 -2.03 -4.50
CA GLU A 34 -9.47 -1.66 -5.73
C GLU A 34 -8.54 -2.77 -6.26
N ILE A 35 -8.97 -4.03 -6.13
CA ILE A 35 -8.21 -5.20 -6.55
C ILE A 35 -8.32 -5.32 -8.07
N LYS A 36 -7.18 -5.16 -8.75
CA LYS A 36 -7.06 -5.29 -10.20
C LYS A 36 -6.28 -6.56 -10.56
N GLU A 37 -6.40 -6.99 -11.80
CA GLU A 37 -5.55 -8.05 -12.35
C GLU A 37 -4.06 -7.74 -12.10
N GLY A 38 -3.30 -8.74 -11.67
CA GLY A 38 -1.89 -8.59 -11.29
C GLY A 38 -1.64 -7.98 -9.90
N THR A 39 -2.68 -7.71 -9.11
CA THR A 39 -2.52 -7.25 -7.71
C THR A 39 -2.00 -8.38 -6.84
N VAL A 40 -0.90 -8.12 -6.11
CA VAL A 40 -0.32 -9.09 -5.17
C VAL A 40 -1.07 -9.01 -3.84
N ILE A 41 -1.73 -10.11 -3.49
CA ILE A 41 -2.42 -10.28 -2.20
C ILE A 41 -1.57 -11.17 -1.31
N ARG A 42 -1.42 -10.78 -0.04
CA ARG A 42 -0.81 -11.62 0.98
C ARG A 42 -1.89 -12.48 1.62
N ILE A 43 -1.65 -13.78 1.66
CA ILE A 43 -2.50 -14.75 2.34
C ILE A 43 -1.85 -15.04 3.69
N GLU A 44 -2.59 -14.85 4.78
CA GLU A 44 -2.19 -15.22 6.13
C GLU A 44 -3.21 -16.22 6.68
N GLU A 45 -2.74 -17.37 7.15
CA GLU A 45 -3.56 -18.34 7.87
C GLU A 45 -3.52 -18.02 9.36
N LYS A 46 -4.69 -17.87 9.97
CA LYS A 46 -4.79 -17.62 11.41
C LYS A 46 -5.92 -18.43 12.01
N ASP A 47 -5.56 -19.33 12.93
CA ASP A 47 -6.45 -20.20 13.69
C ASP A 47 -7.38 -21.07 12.82
N SER A 48 -8.47 -20.50 12.31
CA SER A 48 -9.44 -21.17 11.43
C SER A 48 -9.92 -20.27 10.28
N GLU A 49 -9.25 -19.15 10.05
CA GLU A 49 -9.60 -18.15 9.04
C GLU A 49 -8.41 -17.86 8.12
N ILE A 50 -8.72 -17.64 6.85
CA ILE A 50 -7.75 -17.17 5.86
C ILE A 50 -7.95 -15.66 5.69
N LEU A 51 -6.97 -14.86 6.11
CA LEU A 51 -6.96 -13.43 5.90
C LEU A 51 -6.24 -13.06 4.62
N LEU A 52 -6.97 -12.38 3.74
CA LEU A 52 -6.44 -11.76 2.53
C LEU A 52 -6.10 -10.29 2.81
N LYS A 53 -4.81 -9.95 2.79
CA LYS A 53 -4.34 -8.58 3.00
C LYS A 53 -3.73 -8.02 1.72
N LEU A 54 -4.16 -6.82 1.33
CA LEU A 54 -3.51 -6.10 0.23
C LEU A 54 -2.10 -5.68 0.64
N LYS A 55 -1.11 -6.10 -0.15
CA LYS A 55 0.24 -5.61 0.01
C LYS A 55 0.33 -4.23 -0.63
N LYS A 56 0.19 -3.17 0.18
CA LYS A 56 0.47 -1.81 -0.28
C LYS A 56 1.93 -1.73 -0.72
N ARG A 57 2.18 -1.28 -1.95
CA ARG A 57 3.54 -0.91 -2.38
C ARG A 57 3.95 0.31 -1.56
N VAL A 58 4.86 0.10 -0.61
CA VAL A 58 5.51 1.18 0.13
C VAL A 58 6.34 1.96 -0.87
N SER A 59 5.99 3.22 -1.12
CA SER A 59 6.81 4.06 -1.99
C SER A 59 8.03 4.55 -1.22
N LEU A 60 9.16 4.84 -1.89
CA LEU A 60 10.34 5.43 -1.23
C LEU A 60 10.01 6.73 -0.48
N LYS A 61 8.95 7.44 -0.89
CA LYS A 61 8.43 8.63 -0.18
C LYS A 61 7.84 8.30 1.20
N ASP A 62 7.31 7.09 1.39
CA ASP A 62 6.75 6.64 2.67
C ASP A 62 7.84 6.22 3.65
N LEU A 63 9.02 5.82 3.15
CA LEU A 63 10.19 5.46 3.96
C LEU A 63 11.00 6.68 4.37
N CYS A 64 11.07 7.69 3.49
CA CYS A 64 11.75 8.94 3.76
C CYS A 64 10.75 9.97 4.28
N GLY A 65 10.46 9.94 5.59
CA GLY A 65 9.76 11.02 6.32
C GLY A 65 10.48 12.38 6.31
N LEU A 66 11.45 12.56 5.43
CA LEU A 66 12.14 13.80 5.15
C LEU A 66 11.61 14.34 3.83
N SER A 67 10.73 15.32 3.92
CA SER A 67 10.52 16.27 2.83
C SER A 67 11.49 17.43 3.05
N PRO A 68 12.77 17.36 2.63
CA PRO A 68 13.68 18.47 2.79
C PRO A 68 13.12 19.66 2.03
N LYS A 69 12.56 20.62 2.77
CA LYS A 69 12.12 21.89 2.22
C LYS A 69 13.41 22.62 1.84
N ARG A 70 13.70 22.71 0.54
CA ARG A 70 14.91 23.38 0.03
C ARG A 70 14.84 24.86 0.44
N THR A 71 15.46 25.19 1.57
CA THR A 71 15.42 26.51 2.22
C THR A 71 16.43 27.50 1.61
N GLY A 72 17.26 27.06 0.67
CA GLY A 72 18.23 27.90 -0.02
C GLY A 72 17.93 28.03 -1.51
N LYS A 73 18.16 29.24 -2.07
CA LYS A 73 18.21 29.43 -3.53
C LYS A 73 19.34 28.55 -4.08
N PRO A 74 19.10 27.73 -5.12
CA PRO A 74 20.16 26.95 -5.76
C PRO A 74 21.23 27.93 -6.28
N LYS A 75 22.43 27.88 -5.70
CA LYS A 75 23.62 28.45 -6.31
C LYS A 75 24.36 27.32 -6.99
N TRP A 76 24.75 27.54 -8.23
CA TRP A 76 25.63 26.62 -8.93
C TRP A 76 27.00 26.64 -8.25
N ALA A 77 27.56 25.45 -8.05
CA ALA A 77 28.92 25.31 -7.54
C ALA A 77 29.90 25.86 -8.57
N THR A 78 30.94 26.54 -8.09
CA THR A 78 32.02 27.09 -8.93
C THR A 78 32.99 25.97 -9.32
N ALA A 79 33.73 26.13 -10.42
CA ALA A 79 34.68 25.11 -10.90
C ALA A 79 35.73 24.68 -9.86
N GLU A 80 36.09 25.55 -8.92
CA GLU A 80 37.00 25.24 -7.80
C GLU A 80 36.34 24.33 -6.75
N GLU A 81 35.06 24.55 -6.45
CA GLU A 81 34.28 23.73 -5.50
C GLU A 81 33.98 22.34 -6.06
N LEU A 82 33.86 22.20 -7.38
CA LEU A 82 33.70 20.90 -8.02
C LEU A 82 35.00 20.08 -7.96
N LYS A 83 36.16 20.74 -8.07
CA LYS A 83 37.46 20.05 -8.03
C LYS A 83 37.79 19.51 -6.63
N SER A 84 37.33 20.16 -5.56
CA SER A 84 37.60 19.72 -4.18
C SER A 84 36.79 18.48 -3.75
N ILE A 85 35.68 18.16 -4.43
CA ILE A 85 34.87 16.97 -4.14
C ILE A 85 35.53 15.69 -4.66
N TRP A 86 36.35 15.81 -5.71
CA TRP A 86 37.04 14.70 -6.37
C TRP A 86 38.55 14.71 -6.12
N GLY A 87 39.03 15.58 -5.21
CA GLY A 87 40.44 15.73 -4.83
C GLY A 87 40.84 14.79 -3.70
#